data_AF-A0A5A5RVM9-F1
#
_entry.id   AF-A0A5A5RVM9-F1
#
_cell.length_a   1.000
_cell.length_b   1.000
_cell.length_c   1.000
_cell.angle_alpha   90.00
_cell.angle_beta   90.00
_cell.angle_gamma   90.00
#
_symmetry.space_group_name_H-M   'P 1'
#
loop_
_entity.id
_entity.type
_entity.pdbx_description
1 polymer ?
#
loop_
_entity_poly.entity_id
_entity_poly.type
_entity_poly.pdbx_seq_one_letter_code
_entity_poly.pdbx_strand_id
1 'polypeptide(L)'
;MKIKQLCFVSGVALATLVTAGAAQAASVTVNNFSFETPSTPNFSPVITGWTVSSGNAGVQPFNATQFASGVPDGSQAGLIAFNGGSIYQDVAATYQAGTRYTLNLFAGIRLDEPGNLTLPNSTISLRRSDKLNGFYFGSPI
;
A
#
# COMPACT_ATOMS: atom_id res chain seq x y z
N MET A 1 -39.47 -49.76 42.14
CA MET A 1 -39.25 -48.30 42.00
C MET A 1 -38.02 -47.97 42.84
N LYS A 2 -36.85 -47.51 42.39
CA LYS A 2 -36.32 -46.88 41.17
C LYS A 2 -34.85 -47.33 40.95
N ILE A 3 -34.44 -47.30 39.69
CA ILE A 3 -33.08 -47.52 39.15
C ILE A 3 -32.26 -46.22 39.22
N LYS A 4 -30.92 -46.36 39.14
CA LYS A 4 -29.84 -45.41 38.72
C LYS A 4 -28.93 -44.99 39.88
N GLN A 5 -27.60 -45.15 39.75
CA GLN A 5 -26.79 -44.24 38.92
C GLN A 5 -25.53 -44.91 38.35
N LEU A 6 -25.27 -44.62 37.07
CA LEU A 6 -24.24 -45.20 36.20
C LEU A 6 -22.83 -44.71 36.53
N CYS A 7 -21.86 -45.60 36.35
CA CYS A 7 -20.43 -45.33 36.25
C CYS A 7 -20.15 -44.21 35.25
N PHE A 8 -19.35 -43.22 35.65
CA PHE A 8 -18.93 -42.12 34.80
C PHE A 8 -18.05 -42.65 33.66
N VAL A 9 -18.47 -42.35 32.44
CA VAL A 9 -17.80 -42.72 31.19
C VAL A 9 -16.49 -41.94 31.09
N SER A 10 -15.41 -42.66 30.78
CA SER A 10 -14.09 -42.14 30.45
C SER A 10 -14.20 -41.05 29.37
N GLY A 11 -13.94 -39.80 29.75
CA GLY A 11 -13.90 -38.67 28.83
C GLY A 11 -12.62 -38.74 27.99
N VAL A 12 -12.74 -39.16 26.73
CA VAL A 12 -11.67 -39.01 25.74
C VAL A 12 -11.53 -37.52 25.42
N ALA A 13 -10.50 -36.88 25.98
CA ALA A 13 -10.12 -35.53 25.61
C ALA A 13 -9.54 -35.57 24.18
N LEU A 14 -10.32 -35.12 23.20
CA LEU A 14 -9.86 -34.92 21.83
C LEU A 14 -8.97 -33.68 21.81
N ALA A 15 -7.65 -33.88 21.90
CA ALA A 15 -6.67 -32.80 21.74
C ALA A 15 -6.63 -32.37 20.27
N THR A 16 -7.29 -31.27 19.93
CA THR A 16 -7.12 -30.59 18.64
C THR A 16 -5.74 -29.97 18.60
N LEU A 17 -4.81 -30.64 17.92
CA LEU A 17 -3.50 -30.09 17.58
C LEU A 17 -3.71 -28.96 16.57
N VAL A 18 -3.71 -27.71 17.05
CA VAL A 18 -3.67 -26.54 16.17
C VAL A 18 -2.26 -26.48 15.58
N THR A 19 -2.09 -26.98 14.37
CA THR A 19 -0.87 -26.73 13.59
C THR A 19 -0.85 -25.24 13.24
N ALA A 20 -0.14 -24.44 14.04
CA ALA A 20 0.20 -23.07 13.68
C ALA A 20 1.17 -23.12 12.50
N GLY A 21 0.62 -23.13 11.28
CA GLY A 21 1.40 -22.90 10.08
C GLY A 21 1.98 -21.48 10.13
N ALA A 22 3.23 -21.31 9.67
CA ALA A 22 3.80 -19.99 9.49
C ALA A 22 2.88 -19.20 8.54
N ALA A 23 2.29 -18.10 9.03
CA ALA A 23 1.49 -17.22 8.20
C ALA A 23 2.42 -16.57 7.17
N GLN A 24 2.31 -17.01 5.93
CA GLN A 24 2.98 -16.36 4.81
C GLN A 24 2.22 -15.07 4.49
N ALA A 25 2.93 -13.97 4.33
CA ALA A 25 2.32 -12.71 3.91
C ALA A 25 1.77 -12.88 2.49
N ALA A 26 0.45 -12.80 2.34
CA ALA A 26 -0.19 -12.76 1.02
C ALA A 26 -0.03 -11.36 0.42
N SER A 27 0.36 -11.27 -0.84
CA SER A 27 0.44 -10.00 -1.57
C SER A 27 -0.96 -9.48 -1.90
N VAL A 28 -1.19 -8.19 -1.65
CA VAL A 28 -2.35 -7.46 -2.19
C VAL A 28 -1.99 -6.98 -3.59
N THR A 29 -2.78 -7.35 -4.60
CA THR A 29 -2.57 -6.86 -5.97
C THR A 29 -2.89 -5.36 -6.05
N VAL A 30 -1.90 -4.58 -6.47
CA VAL A 30 -2.04 -3.17 -6.85
C VAL A 30 -1.83 -3.09 -8.35
N ASN A 31 -2.81 -2.57 -9.07
CA ASN A 31 -2.74 -2.41 -10.52
C ASN A 31 -1.74 -1.30 -10.86
N ASN A 32 -0.89 -1.52 -11.87
CA ASN A 32 0.08 -0.50 -12.32
C ASN A 32 0.90 0.06 -11.13
N PHE A 33 1.43 -0.84 -10.29
CA PHE A 33 2.04 -0.50 -8.99
C PHE A 33 3.29 0.39 -9.11
N SER A 34 3.98 0.36 -10.25
CA SER A 34 5.15 1.18 -10.56
C SER A 34 4.87 2.32 -11.54
N PHE A 35 3.60 2.57 -11.89
CA PHE A 35 3.19 3.67 -12.77
C PHE A 35 3.66 3.57 -14.22
N GLU A 36 4.03 2.37 -14.70
CA GLU A 36 4.53 2.17 -16.07
C GLU A 36 3.44 2.29 -17.16
N THR A 37 2.19 2.57 -16.82
CA THR A 37 1.09 2.77 -17.79
C THR A 37 0.30 4.07 -17.53
N PRO A 38 0.10 4.94 -18.55
CA PRO A 38 0.58 4.81 -19.93
C PRO A 38 2.10 5.00 -20.04
N SER A 39 2.74 4.30 -20.97
CA SER A 39 4.11 4.61 -21.38
C SER A 39 4.10 5.91 -22.19
N THR A 40 4.71 6.96 -21.67
CA THR A 40 4.71 8.29 -22.28
C THR A 40 6.11 8.89 -22.30
N PRO A 41 6.51 9.62 -23.37
CA PRO A 41 7.80 10.30 -23.41
C PRO A 41 7.82 11.61 -22.60
N ASN A 42 6.65 12.09 -22.16
CA ASN A 42 6.48 13.33 -21.39
C ASN A 42 5.49 13.12 -20.24
N PHE A 43 5.32 14.12 -19.38
CA PHE A 43 4.32 14.09 -18.31
C PHE A 43 2.93 13.77 -18.86
N SER A 44 2.22 12.86 -18.18
CA SER A 44 0.82 12.56 -18.44
C SER A 44 0.02 12.72 -17.14
N PRO A 45 -1.07 13.52 -17.13
CA PRO A 45 -1.96 13.61 -15.97
C PRO A 45 -2.84 12.35 -15.80
N VAL A 46 -2.78 11.41 -16.75
CA VAL A 46 -3.52 10.15 -16.71
C VAL A 46 -2.60 9.06 -16.19
N ILE A 47 -3.06 8.31 -15.19
CA ILE A 47 -2.38 7.16 -14.61
C ILE A 47 -3.33 5.97 -14.65
N THR A 48 -3.04 4.93 -15.43
CA THR A 48 -3.96 3.79 -15.58
C THR A 48 -4.12 3.05 -14.26
N GLY A 49 -5.37 2.83 -13.84
CA GLY A 49 -5.69 2.14 -12.58
C GLY A 49 -5.56 3.00 -11.32
N TRP A 50 -5.17 4.27 -11.43
CA TRP A 50 -5.08 5.20 -10.31
C TRP A 50 -5.96 6.41 -10.54
N THR A 51 -6.46 7.01 -9.47
CA THR A 51 -7.23 8.24 -9.50
C THR A 51 -6.37 9.40 -9.02
N VAL A 52 -6.23 10.43 -9.86
CA VAL A 52 -5.74 11.75 -9.43
C VAL A 52 -6.91 12.46 -8.74
N SER A 53 -6.85 12.60 -7.42
CA SER A 53 -7.94 13.17 -6.63
C SER A 53 -7.90 14.69 -6.56
N SER A 54 -6.72 15.29 -6.73
CA SER A 54 -6.52 16.74 -6.61
C SER A 54 -5.15 17.14 -7.15
N GLY A 55 -5.01 18.44 -7.44
CA GLY A 55 -3.74 19.07 -7.78
C GLY A 55 -3.15 18.60 -9.11
N ASN A 56 -1.86 18.86 -9.30
CA ASN A 56 -1.15 18.45 -10.51
C ASN A 56 -0.35 17.19 -10.20
N ALA A 57 -0.93 16.05 -10.55
CA ALA A 57 -0.31 14.74 -10.39
C ALA A 57 -0.51 13.89 -11.64
N GLY A 58 0.37 12.92 -11.84
CA GLY A 58 0.41 12.12 -13.05
C GLY A 58 1.56 11.12 -13.05
N VAL A 59 1.90 10.64 -14.24
CA VAL A 59 3.10 9.84 -14.49
C VAL A 59 4.12 10.69 -15.25
N GLN A 60 5.40 10.51 -14.93
CA GLN A 60 6.50 11.23 -15.56
C GLN A 60 7.68 10.27 -15.79
N PRO A 61 8.21 10.17 -17.03
CA PRO A 61 9.51 9.57 -17.27
C PRO A 61 10.61 10.43 -16.66
N PHE A 62 11.55 9.79 -15.96
CA PHE A 62 12.68 10.49 -15.36
C PHE A 62 14.01 10.01 -15.92
N ASN A 63 15.00 10.89 -15.88
CA ASN A 63 16.36 10.60 -16.30
C ASN A 63 17.36 10.72 -15.13
N ALA A 64 18.63 10.41 -15.42
CA ALA A 64 19.70 10.43 -14.42
C ALA A 64 20.01 11.82 -13.84
N THR A 65 19.65 12.93 -14.51
CA THR A 65 19.84 14.27 -13.94
C THR A 65 18.75 14.62 -12.93
N GLN A 66 17.59 13.96 -13.01
CA GLN A 66 16.46 14.13 -12.10
C GLN A 66 16.53 13.14 -10.93
N PHE A 67 16.96 11.89 -11.20
CA PHE A 67 17.18 10.86 -10.20
C PHE A 67 18.49 10.12 -10.51
N ALA A 68 19.57 10.43 -9.77
CA ALA A 68 20.91 9.91 -10.06
C ALA A 68 21.00 8.37 -10.03
N SER A 69 20.24 7.72 -9.15
CA SER A 69 20.17 6.25 -9.06
C SER A 69 19.19 5.62 -10.06
N GLY A 70 18.54 6.44 -10.91
CA GLY A 70 17.45 6.02 -11.79
C GLY A 70 16.11 5.91 -11.06
N VAL A 71 15.07 5.57 -11.82
CA VAL A 71 13.74 5.24 -11.27
C VAL A 71 13.81 3.83 -10.65
N PRO A 72 13.19 3.59 -9.48
CA PRO A 72 13.30 2.30 -8.78
C PRO A 72 12.76 1.09 -9.55
N ASP A 73 11.81 1.30 -10.46
CA ASP A 73 11.25 0.28 -11.36
C ASP A 73 10.98 0.93 -12.71
N GLY A 74 11.19 0.18 -13.80
CA GLY A 74 10.86 0.62 -15.15
C GLY A 74 11.56 1.92 -15.60
N SER A 75 10.78 2.85 -16.13
CA SER A 75 11.28 4.06 -16.80
C SER A 75 10.60 5.35 -16.35
N GLN A 76 9.53 5.25 -15.55
CA GLN A 76 8.71 6.37 -15.12
C GLN A 76 8.17 6.16 -13.72
N ALA A 77 7.72 7.23 -13.08
CA ALA A 77 7.14 7.13 -11.75
C ALA A 77 5.94 8.06 -11.61
N GLY A 78 5.15 7.83 -10.57
CA GLY A 78 4.14 8.79 -10.13
C GLY A 78 4.81 10.11 -9.73
N LEU A 79 4.28 11.22 -10.23
CA LEU A 79 4.69 12.57 -9.89
C LEU A 79 3.52 13.29 -9.20
N ILE A 80 3.80 13.91 -8.07
CA ILE A 80 2.97 14.97 -7.50
C ILE A 80 3.79 16.26 -7.60
N ALA A 81 3.29 17.26 -8.32
CA ALA A 81 4.01 18.51 -8.53
C ALA A 81 4.07 19.35 -7.22
N PHE A 82 4.99 20.31 -7.19
CA PHE A 82 5.27 21.14 -6.01
C PHE A 82 4.06 21.93 -5.49
N ASN A 83 3.08 22.24 -6.33
CA ASN A 83 1.83 22.90 -5.94
C ASN A 83 0.83 21.96 -5.27
N GLY A 84 1.23 20.71 -5.01
CA GLY A 84 0.45 19.70 -4.31
C GLY A 84 -0.46 18.89 -5.23
N GLY A 85 -0.99 17.83 -4.65
CA GLY A 85 -1.91 16.91 -5.30
C GLY A 85 -1.98 15.59 -4.55
N SER A 86 -2.80 14.67 -5.05
CA SER A 86 -2.89 13.33 -4.51
C SER A 86 -3.34 12.32 -5.54
N ILE A 87 -2.80 11.11 -5.42
CA ILE A 87 -3.18 9.93 -6.18
C ILE A 87 -3.59 8.81 -5.22
N TYR A 88 -4.56 8.00 -5.62
CA TYR A 88 -4.97 6.82 -4.87
C TYR A 88 -5.47 5.71 -5.79
N GLN A 89 -5.52 4.49 -5.25
CA GLN A 89 -6.15 3.34 -5.89
C GLN A 89 -6.93 2.57 -4.82
N ASP A 90 -8.20 2.30 -5.10
CA ASP A 90 -8.95 1.30 -4.35
C ASP A 90 -8.56 -0.09 -4.85
N VAL A 91 -8.20 -0.97 -3.92
CA VAL A 91 -7.84 -2.36 -4.22
C VAL A 91 -9.00 -3.30 -3.88
N ALA A 92 -9.03 -4.47 -4.51
CA ALA A 92 -10.08 -5.46 -4.25
C ALA A 92 -10.00 -6.08 -2.84
N ALA A 93 -8.82 -6.03 -2.20
CA ALA A 93 -8.64 -6.57 -0.86
C ALA A 93 -9.42 -5.75 0.18
N THR A 94 -10.20 -6.44 1.00
CA THR A 94 -10.95 -5.85 2.10
C THR A 94 -10.16 -5.98 3.42
N TYR A 95 -10.42 -5.06 4.35
CA TYR A 95 -9.84 -5.12 5.68
C TYR A 95 -10.33 -6.37 6.44
N GLN A 96 -9.39 -7.12 7.00
CA GLN A 96 -9.65 -8.28 7.85
C GLN A 96 -9.11 -8.04 9.26
N ALA A 97 -9.97 -8.19 10.27
CA ALA A 97 -9.58 -8.00 11.66
C ALA A 97 -8.45 -8.98 12.05
N GLY A 98 -7.47 -8.50 12.83
CA GLY A 98 -6.30 -9.29 13.23
C GLY A 98 -5.25 -9.48 12.12
N THR A 99 -5.45 -8.91 10.93
CA THR A 99 -4.48 -8.98 9.83
C THR A 99 -3.55 -7.77 9.83
N ARG A 100 -2.24 -8.03 9.69
CA ARG A 100 -1.24 -6.97 9.50
C ARG A 100 -1.08 -6.70 8.01
N TYR A 101 -1.30 -5.45 7.61
CA TYR A 101 -1.01 -4.97 6.27
C TYR A 101 0.31 -4.19 6.27
N THR A 102 1.12 -4.36 5.23
CA THR A 102 2.39 -3.67 5.06
C THR A 102 2.42 -3.02 3.68
N LEU A 103 2.68 -1.71 3.64
CA LEU A 103 2.88 -0.95 2.42
C LEU A 103 4.37 -0.65 2.29
N ASN A 104 4.97 -1.05 1.18
CA ASN A 104 6.33 -0.67 0.80
C ASN A 104 6.24 0.16 -0.48
N LEU A 105 6.88 1.32 -0.50
CA LEU A 105 6.98 2.15 -1.69
C LEU A 105 8.26 2.99 -1.65
N PHE A 106 8.72 3.39 -2.83
CA PHE A 106 9.80 4.34 -2.98
C PHE A 106 9.22 5.74 -3.20
N ALA A 107 9.72 6.71 -2.44
CA ALA A 107 9.41 8.12 -2.61
C ALA A 107 10.72 8.88 -2.75
N GLY A 108 10.72 9.90 -3.60
CA GLY A 108 11.90 10.71 -3.87
C GLY A 108 11.51 12.08 -4.39
N ILE A 109 12.51 12.94 -4.44
CA ILE A 109 12.44 14.28 -5.01
C ILE A 109 13.39 14.35 -6.19
N ARG A 110 13.04 15.18 -7.17
CA ARG A 110 13.94 15.44 -8.28
C ARG A 110 15.12 16.28 -7.82
N LEU A 111 16.30 15.96 -8.33
CA LEU A 111 17.55 16.68 -8.02
C LEU A 111 17.67 18.02 -8.75
N ASP A 112 16.90 18.22 -9.82
CA ASP A 112 16.92 19.41 -10.67
C ASP A 112 15.83 20.45 -10.32
N GLU A 113 15.06 20.22 -9.26
CA GLU A 113 14.08 21.18 -8.74
C GLU A 113 14.80 22.29 -7.95
N PRO A 114 14.69 23.57 -8.37
CA PRO A 114 15.34 24.68 -7.70
C PRO A 114 14.64 25.03 -6.38
N GLY A 115 15.17 24.54 -5.26
CA GLY A 115 14.68 24.85 -3.93
C GLY A 115 14.51 23.59 -3.08
N ASN A 116 15.05 23.64 -1.87
CA ASN A 116 15.01 22.64 -0.81
C ASN A 116 14.82 21.16 -1.24
N LEU A 117 15.92 20.40 -1.23
CA LEU A 117 15.94 18.94 -1.43
C LEU A 117 15.32 18.16 -0.26
N THR A 118 14.25 18.68 0.33
CA THR A 118 13.47 18.02 1.37
C THR A 118 12.14 17.62 0.75
N LEU A 119 11.72 16.37 0.99
CA LEU A 119 10.38 15.93 0.63
C LEU A 119 9.37 16.95 1.20
N PRO A 120 8.49 17.55 0.38
CA PRO A 120 7.43 18.40 0.91
C PRO A 120 6.59 17.58 1.89
N ASN A 121 5.85 18.23 2.79
CA ASN A 121 4.98 17.53 3.73
C ASN A 121 4.03 16.59 2.95
N SER A 122 4.36 15.30 2.96
CA SER A 122 3.78 14.27 2.11
C SER A 122 3.19 13.21 3.00
N THR A 123 1.99 12.74 2.66
CA THR A 123 1.33 11.67 3.39
C THR A 123 1.28 10.42 2.52
N ILE A 124 1.80 9.32 3.05
CA ILE A 124 1.60 7.98 2.53
C ILE A 124 0.63 7.27 3.47
N SER A 125 -0.46 6.73 2.92
CA SER A 125 -1.52 6.12 3.75
C SER A 125 -2.09 4.84 3.14
N LEU A 126 -2.33 3.85 3.99
CA LEU A 126 -3.28 2.77 3.71
C LEU A 126 -4.67 3.20 4.18
N ARG A 127 -5.68 3.02 3.33
CA ARG A 127 -7.05 3.44 3.62
C ARG A 127 -7.98 2.24 3.60
N ARG A 128 -9.02 2.31 4.43
CA ARG A 128 -10.15 1.39 4.40
C ARG A 128 -11.38 2.20 4.02
N SER A 129 -12.17 1.73 3.04
CA SER A 129 -13.27 2.52 2.47
C SER A 129 -14.36 2.86 3.51
N ASP A 130 -14.44 2.11 4.62
CA ASP A 130 -15.37 2.33 5.74
C ASP A 130 -14.91 3.42 6.71
N LYS A 131 -13.70 3.99 6.57
CA LYS A 131 -13.24 5.14 7.35
C LYS A 131 -12.58 6.21 6.48
N LEU A 132 -13.20 7.38 6.48
CA LEU A 132 -12.79 8.58 5.73
C LEU A 132 -11.39 9.11 6.09
N ASN A 133 -10.78 8.63 7.18
CA ASN A 133 -9.43 9.02 7.62
C ASN A 133 -8.50 7.80 7.51
N GLY A 134 -7.52 7.88 6.62
CA GLY A 134 -6.52 6.83 6.40
C GLY A 134 -5.66 6.53 7.63
N PHE A 135 -4.99 5.38 7.62
CA PHE A 135 -3.88 5.15 8.54
C PHE A 135 -2.67 5.96 8.04
N TYR A 136 -2.26 6.95 8.84
CA TYR A 136 -1.14 7.83 8.53
C TYR A 136 0.17 7.14 8.93
N PHE A 137 1.07 6.95 7.97
CA PHE A 137 2.48 6.66 8.25
C PHE A 137 3.26 7.95 8.01
N GLY A 138 3.40 8.77 9.05
CA GLY A 138 4.26 9.95 9.05
C GLY A 138 5.29 9.82 10.17
N SER A 139 6.57 9.97 9.83
CA SER A 139 7.59 10.26 10.84
C SER A 139 7.37 11.68 11.34
N PRO A 140 7.37 11.95 12.64
CA PRO A 140 7.65 13.30 13.10
C PRO A 140 9.09 13.61 12.68
N ILE A 141 9.28 14.65 11.86
CA ILE A 141 10.55 15.36 11.71
C ILE A 141 10.43 16.68 12.45
#